data_AF-T1L6J6-F1
#
_entry.id   AF-T1L6J6-F1
#
_cell.length_a   1.000
_cell.length_b   1.000
_cell.length_c   1.000
_cell.angle_alpha   90.00
_cell.angle_beta   90.00
_cell.angle_gamma   90.00
#
_symmetry.space_group_name_H-M   'P 1'
#
loop_
_entity.id
_entity.type
_entity.pdbx_description
1 polymer ?
#
loop_
_entity_poly.entity_id
_entity_poly.type
_entity_poly.pdbx_seq_one_letter_code
_entity_poly.pdbx_strand_id
1 'polypeptide(L)'
;MSSSFYDVHSMTVVFNYFPATDDWINPDCGARFGRRDLFIWNRLVHDMTIPVIESFPDRWRKDEVVEVLISLILIFNPDQVGLNFPDSVR
;
A
#
# COMPACT_ATOMS: atom_id res chain seq x y z
N MET A 1 15.54 -3.14 3.63
CA MET A 1 15.58 -2.19 2.50
C MET A 1 14.36 -1.29 2.67
N SER A 2 14.52 -0.06 3.18
CA SER A 2 13.44 0.93 3.15
C SER A 2 13.61 1.77 1.89
N SER A 3 12.70 1.59 0.95
CA SER A 3 12.63 2.38 -0.28
C SER A 3 11.19 2.81 -0.43
N SER A 4 10.95 4.07 -0.77
CA SER A 4 9.62 4.61 -1.05
C SER A 4 8.86 3.78 -2.10
N PHE A 5 9.57 3.04 -2.96
CA PHE A 5 8.98 2.04 -3.84
C PHE A 5 8.15 0.97 -3.10
N TYR A 6 8.70 0.38 -2.03
CA TYR A 6 7.99 -0.66 -1.28
C TYR A 6 6.83 -0.09 -0.47
N ASP A 7 6.96 1.14 0.01
CA ASP A 7 5.91 1.83 0.75
C ASP A 7 4.73 2.15 -0.18
N VAL A 8 5.00 2.70 -1.37
CA VAL A 8 3.98 2.95 -2.40
C VAL A 8 3.36 1.64 -2.87
N HIS A 9 4.14 0.59 -3.11
CA HIS A 9 3.60 -0.71 -3.48
C HIS A 9 2.67 -1.27 -2.40
N SER A 10 3.04 -1.16 -1.12
CA SER A 10 2.21 -1.59 0.01
C SER A 10 0.92 -0.78 0.10
N MET A 11 0.97 0.53 -0.16
CA MET A 11 -0.20 1.39 -0.27
C MET A 11 -1.13 0.91 -1.41
N THR A 12 -0.58 0.63 -2.59
CA THR A 12 -1.35 0.11 -3.74
C THR A 12 -2.06 -1.20 -3.40
N VAL A 13 -1.45 -2.09 -2.61
CA VAL A 13 -2.11 -3.31 -2.12
C VAL A 13 -3.32 -2.97 -1.25
N VAL A 14 -3.24 -1.96 -0.37
CA VAL A 14 -4.38 -1.55 0.47
C VAL A 14 -5.53 -0.96 -0.36
N PHE A 15 -5.22 -0.09 -1.34
CA PHE A 15 -6.24 0.56 -2.17
C PHE A 15 -6.94 -0.41 -3.16
N ASN A 16 -6.22 -1.40 -3.67
CA ASN A 16 -6.76 -2.35 -4.65
C ASN A 16 -7.37 -3.61 -4.02
N TYR A 17 -7.51 -3.65 -2.71
CA TYR A 17 -8.23 -4.72 -2.04
C TYR A 17 -9.74 -4.56 -2.26
N PHE A 18 -10.43 -5.64 -2.65
CA PHE A 18 -11.87 -5.68 -2.86
C PHE A 18 -12.58 -6.25 -1.63
N PRO A 19 -13.22 -5.42 -0.78
CA PRO A 19 -13.82 -5.90 0.48
C PRO A 19 -15.03 -6.81 0.27
N ALA A 20 -15.71 -6.69 -0.89
CA ALA A 20 -16.89 -7.48 -1.19
C ALA A 20 -16.57 -8.96 -1.48
N THR A 21 -15.37 -9.23 -1.98
CA THR A 21 -14.90 -10.57 -2.41
C THR A 21 -13.73 -11.08 -1.59
N ASP A 22 -13.22 -10.27 -0.65
CA ASP A 22 -12.06 -10.56 0.20
C ASP A 22 -10.80 -10.94 -0.60
N ASP A 23 -10.58 -10.25 -1.72
CA ASP A 23 -9.51 -10.57 -2.67
C ASP A 23 -8.86 -9.33 -3.31
N TRP A 24 -7.80 -9.62 -4.06
CA TRP A 24 -7.15 -8.71 -4.99
C TRP A 24 -7.24 -9.28 -6.40
N ILE A 25 -7.15 -8.40 -7.39
CA ILE A 25 -7.01 -8.78 -8.80
C ILE A 25 -5.64 -8.28 -9.27
N ASN A 26 -4.80 -9.21 -9.72
CA ASN A 26 -3.56 -8.84 -10.37
C ASN A 26 -3.88 -8.13 -11.71
N PRO A 27 -3.42 -6.90 -11.93
CA PRO A 27 -3.76 -6.14 -13.14
C PRO A 27 -3.13 -6.71 -14.42
N ASP A 28 -1.99 -7.38 -14.31
CA ASP A 28 -1.24 -7.90 -15.47
C ASP A 28 -1.85 -9.18 -16.03
N CYS A 29 -2.39 -10.04 -15.17
CA CYS A 29 -2.89 -11.36 -15.58
C CYS A 29 -4.36 -11.63 -15.21
N GLY A 30 -5.01 -10.71 -14.49
CA GLY A 30 -6.39 -10.88 -14.02
C GLY A 30 -6.55 -11.95 -12.93
N ALA A 31 -5.46 -12.55 -12.44
CA ALA A 31 -5.52 -13.58 -11.41
C ALA A 31 -6.04 -13.00 -10.09
N ARG A 32 -6.94 -13.74 -9.44
CA ARG A 32 -7.47 -13.41 -8.13
C ARG A 32 -6.70 -14.15 -7.04
N PHE A 33 -6.44 -13.45 -5.95
CA PHE A 33 -5.85 -14.04 -4.75
C PHE A 33 -6.44 -13.38 -3.51
N GLY A 34 -6.69 -14.18 -2.46
CA GLY A 34 -7.30 -13.72 -1.21
C GLY A 34 -6.29 -13.50 -0.10
N ARG A 35 -6.78 -13.05 1.07
CA ARG A 35 -5.93 -12.88 2.28
C ARG A 35 -5.18 -14.15 2.66
N ARG A 36 -5.81 -15.31 2.49
CA ARG A 36 -5.19 -16.62 2.74
C ARG A 36 -3.98 -16.86 1.84
N ASP A 37 -4.06 -16.50 0.57
CA ASP A 37 -2.95 -16.68 -0.37
C ASP A 37 -1.79 -15.77 0.01
N LEU A 38 -2.08 -14.52 0.37
CA LEU A 38 -1.10 -13.57 0.89
C LEU A 38 -0.40 -14.10 2.15
N PHE A 39 -1.14 -14.70 3.09
CA PHE A 39 -0.57 -15.34 4.28
C PHE A 39 0.39 -16.49 3.92
N ILE A 40 0.01 -17.33 2.95
CA ILE A 40 0.83 -18.47 2.51
C ILE A 40 2.11 -17.99 1.82
N TRP A 41 2.02 -16.97 0.97
CA TRP A 41 3.17 -16.44 0.23
C TRP A 41 4.11 -15.64 1.12
N ASN A 42 3.56 -14.79 1.98
CA ASN A 42 4.34 -13.96 2.89
C ASN A 42 3.54 -13.56 4.13
N ARG A 43 3.71 -14.34 5.20
CA ARG A 43 3.07 -14.09 6.50
C ARG A 43 3.36 -12.71 7.08
N LEU A 44 4.59 -12.21 6.94
CA LEU A 44 4.96 -10.91 7.50
C LEU A 44 4.24 -9.76 6.78
N VAL A 45 4.13 -9.83 5.45
CA VAL A 45 3.35 -8.86 4.68
C VAL A 45 1.88 -8.98 5.04
N HIS A 46 1.33 -10.18 5.10
CA HIS A 46 -0.05 -10.40 5.54
C HIS A 46 -0.33 -9.76 6.91
N ASP A 47 0.48 -10.07 7.92
CA ASP A 47 0.26 -9.63 9.30
C ASP A 47 0.38 -8.09 9.44
N MET A 48 1.10 -7.41 8.54
CA MET A 48 1.15 -5.94 8.49
C MET A 48 0.05 -5.32 7.61
N THR A 49 -0.34 -5.96 6.51
CA THR A 49 -1.32 -5.42 5.54
C THR A 49 -2.76 -5.56 6.02
N ILE A 50 -3.14 -6.70 6.61
CA ILE A 50 -4.53 -6.97 7.00
C ILE A 50 -5.07 -5.94 8.02
N PRO A 51 -4.34 -5.60 9.11
CA PRO A 51 -4.83 -4.61 10.06
C PRO A 51 -5.02 -3.23 9.44
N VAL A 52 -4.15 -2.85 8.49
CA VAL A 52 -4.29 -1.58 7.76
C VAL A 52 -5.56 -1.60 6.93
N ILE A 53 -5.80 -2.67 6.16
CA ILE A 53 -7.03 -2.80 5.39
C ILE A 53 -8.25 -2.71 6.30
N GLU A 54 -8.30 -3.44 7.41
CA GLU A 54 -9.46 -3.46 8.31
C GLU A 54 -9.75 -2.12 8.97
N SER A 55 -8.72 -1.34 9.27
CA SER A 55 -8.85 -0.01 9.89
C SER A 55 -8.95 1.13 8.89
N PHE A 56 -8.64 0.91 7.61
CA PHE A 56 -8.63 1.98 6.60
C PHE A 56 -10.05 2.44 6.26
N PRO A 57 -10.37 3.74 6.35
CA PRO A 57 -11.72 4.25 6.16
C PRO A 57 -12.29 3.93 4.77
N ASP A 58 -13.51 3.40 4.72
CA ASP A 58 -14.19 3.07 3.45
C ASP A 58 -14.30 4.26 2.50
N ARG A 59 -14.55 5.45 3.05
CA ARG A 59 -14.62 6.70 2.27
C ARG A 59 -13.31 7.03 1.55
N TRP A 60 -12.17 6.61 2.10
CA TRP A 60 -10.85 6.90 1.55
C TRP A 60 -10.45 5.88 0.49
N ARG A 61 -10.94 4.63 0.57
CA ARG A 61 -10.60 3.58 -0.41
C ARG A 61 -10.98 3.92 -1.85
N LYS A 62 -11.97 4.78 -2.05
CA LYS A 62 -12.50 5.17 -3.37
C LYS A 62 -12.20 6.63 -3.73
N ASP A 63 -11.40 7.30 -2.91
CA ASP A 63 -11.07 8.71 -3.10
C ASP A 63 -9.69 8.82 -3.74
N GLU A 64 -9.66 9.06 -5.05
CA GLU A 64 -8.43 9.24 -5.83
C GLU A 64 -7.56 10.37 -5.28
N VAL A 65 -8.16 11.42 -4.69
CA VAL A 65 -7.40 12.52 -4.08
C VAL A 65 -6.65 12.01 -2.86
N VAL A 66 -7.28 11.16 -2.03
CA VAL A 66 -6.63 10.56 -0.87
C VAL A 66 -5.49 9.64 -1.30
N GLU A 67 -5.69 8.81 -2.32
CA GLU A 67 -4.64 7.95 -2.86
C GLU A 67 -3.41 8.74 -3.35
N VAL A 68 -3.65 9.82 -4.11
CA VAL A 68 -2.59 10.71 -4.60
C VAL A 68 -1.88 11.39 -3.45
N LEU A 69 -2.60 11.92 -2.46
CA LEU A 69 -1.99 12.61 -1.31
C LEU A 69 -1.12 11.66 -0.47
N ILE A 70 -1.59 10.44 -0.20
CA ILE A 70 -0.79 9.45 0.54
C ILE A 70 0.46 9.06 -0.28
N SER A 71 0.32 8.87 -1.60
CA SER A 71 1.46 8.59 -2.48
C SER A 71 2.52 9.69 -2.42
N LEU A 72 2.10 10.96 -2.47
CA LEU A 72 3.00 12.10 -2.38
C LEU A 72 3.71 12.16 -1.03
N ILE A 73 3.01 11.88 0.08
CA ILE A 73 3.61 11.83 1.42
C ILE A 73 4.68 10.73 1.50
N LEU A 74 4.42 9.55 0.92
CA LEU A 74 5.38 8.44 0.90
C LEU A 74 6.60 8.74 0.02
N ILE A 75 6.40 9.36 -1.14
CA ILE A 75 7.47 9.71 -2.08
C ILE A 75 8.34 10.85 -1.55
N PHE A 76 7.72 11.90 -1.00
CA PHE A 76 8.39 13.07 -0.45
C PHE A 76 8.62 12.92 1.06
N ASN A 77 9.21 11.81 1.47
CA ASN A 77 9.59 11.57 2.86
C ASN A 77 10.99 12.17 3.16
N PRO A 78 11.09 13.28 3.93
CA PRO A 78 12.38 13.91 4.22
C PRO A 78 13.27 13.07 5.14
N ASP A 79 12.71 12.07 5.84
CA ASP A 79 13.43 11.18 6.74
C ASP A 79 14.01 9.96 6.02
N GLN A 80 13.88 9.88 4.69
CA GLN A 80 14.46 8.80 3.90
C GLN A 80 15.99 8.83 3.95
N VAL A 81 16.58 7.69 4.35
CA VAL A 81 18.03 7.52 4.40
C VAL A 81 18.65 7.66 3.02
N GLY A 82 19.72 8.47 2.92
CA GLY A 82 20.47 8.67 1.68
C GLY A 82 20.00 9.86 0.83
N LEU A 83 19.12 10.72 1.33
CA LEU A 83 18.79 11.99 0.69
C LEU A 83 19.96 12.98 0.79
N ASN A 84 20.32 13.60 -0.34
CA ASN A 84 21.32 14.67 -0.38
C ASN A 84 20.79 16.01 0.12
N PHE A 85 19.47 16.24 0.00
CA PHE A 85 18.82 17.52 0.30
C PHE A 85 17.48 17.31 1.05
N PRO A 86 17.50 16.79 2.30
CA PRO A 86 16.28 16.50 3.05
C PRO A 86 15.44 17.76 3.35
N ASP A 87 16.07 18.93 3.51
CA ASP A 87 15.36 20.18 3.80
C ASP A 87 14.53 20.69 2.63
N SER A 88 14.85 20.32 1.39
CA SER A 88 14.05 20.67 0.21
C SER A 88 12.81 19.80 0.04
N VAL A 89 12.74 18.69 0.79
CA VAL A 89 11.63 17.70 0.74
C VAL A 89 10.62 17.97 1.87
N ARG A 90 11.05 18.63 2.96
CA ARG A 90 10.22 19.02 4.11
C ARG A 90 9.29 20.19 3.76
#